data_AF-A0A2V3ID03-F1
#
_entry.id   AF-A0A2V3ID03-F1
#
_cell.length_a   1.000
_cell.length_b   1.000
_cell.length_c   1.000
_cell.angle_alpha   90.00
_cell.angle_beta   90.00
_cell.angle_gamma   90.00
#
_symmetry.space_group_name_H-M   'P 1'
#
loop_
_entity.id
_entity.type
_entity.pdbx_description
1 polymer ?
#
loop_
_entity_poly.entity_id
_entity_poly.type
_entity_poly.pdbx_seq_one_letter_code
_entity_poly.pdbx_strand_id
1 'polypeptide(L)'
;MSHPRGEFNVPITFRQVKDRVFFRSVVGPKRIFLSRATLVIVPVLLTEHWRDQIDMHVEMEGLKVLRLFSHDDLPDTPLQLATEYDIIIIPFDIIAGLHNEILQGMPLLLKVHFYRVIVDEGHRISSSHVSNFGIGCDKLKTDIRRVMTGTPTPYTPRTDVDHLYSLLTFVRDEAYGLDKDAWRVGIRDPYMRYRTESLDRLSRLLESIMIRADKSILRAKCHVRNIFLNFSADTAESYNGLIRMGKINLITSDWFDEGHEQSLLNKRNKGPASTFVSNLRKACCFGGSMEVKFYRNDVVDMLLLLRDK
;
A
#
# COMPACT_ATOMS: atom_id res chain seq x y z
N MET A 1 -29.66 5.87 -36.23
CA MET A 1 -28.68 4.84 -36.65
C MET A 1 -28.29 4.04 -35.42
N SER A 2 -28.79 2.81 -35.34
CA SER A 2 -28.73 1.90 -34.20
C SER A 2 -27.39 1.16 -34.16
N HIS A 3 -26.63 1.31 -33.07
CA HIS A 3 -25.47 0.46 -32.80
C HIS A 3 -25.92 -0.95 -32.40
N PRO A 4 -25.31 -2.02 -32.96
CA PRO A 4 -25.70 -3.39 -32.66
C PRO A 4 -25.14 -3.84 -31.30
N ARG A 5 -25.98 -4.52 -30.51
CA ARG A 5 -25.61 -5.28 -29.31
C ARG A 5 -24.99 -6.61 -29.78
N GLY A 6 -23.66 -6.71 -29.74
CA GLY A 6 -22.92 -7.92 -30.11
C GLY A 6 -22.35 -8.64 -28.88
N GLU A 7 -22.64 -9.93 -28.75
CA GLU A 7 -21.96 -10.86 -27.86
C GLU A 7 -20.63 -11.29 -28.50
N PHE A 8 -19.52 -11.21 -27.79
CA PHE A 8 -18.22 -11.68 -28.29
C PHE A 8 -17.69 -12.80 -27.40
N ASN A 9 -17.40 -13.95 -28.03
CA ASN A 9 -16.62 -15.04 -27.44
C ASN A 9 -15.14 -14.86 -27.83
N VAL A 10 -14.25 -14.78 -26.86
CA VAL A 10 -12.80 -14.69 -27.09
C VAL A 10 -12.17 -16.06 -26.84
N PRO A 11 -11.55 -16.72 -27.83
CA PRO A 11 -10.79 -17.95 -27.58
C PRO A 11 -9.39 -17.60 -27.06
N ILE A 12 -8.98 -18.18 -25.94
CA ILE A 12 -7.62 -18.06 -25.41
C ILE A 12 -6.88 -19.38 -25.65
N THR A 13 -5.77 -19.34 -26.38
CA THR A 13 -4.86 -20.49 -26.58
C THR A 13 -3.70 -20.39 -25.58
N PHE A 14 -3.54 -21.38 -24.70
CA PHE A 14 -2.36 -21.52 -23.86
C PHE A 14 -1.51 -22.72 -24.31
N ARG A 15 -0.25 -22.47 -24.66
CA ARG A 15 0.77 -23.50 -24.92
C ARG A 15 1.07 -24.28 -23.64
N GLN A 16 0.97 -25.61 -23.72
CA GLN A 16 1.21 -26.54 -22.62
C GLN A 16 2.70 -26.67 -22.29
N VAL A 17 3.01 -26.69 -20.99
CA VAL A 17 4.17 -27.40 -20.44
C VAL A 17 3.64 -28.38 -19.37
N LYS A 18 4.26 -29.56 -19.34
CA LYS A 18 3.75 -30.88 -18.93
C LYS A 18 3.34 -31.07 -17.46
N ASP A 19 2.24 -31.82 -17.32
CA ASP A 19 1.94 -32.90 -16.37
C ASP A 19 2.03 -32.68 -14.85
N ARG A 20 0.92 -32.16 -14.29
CA ARG A 20 0.29 -32.71 -13.08
C ARG A 20 -1.21 -32.79 -13.33
N VAL A 21 -1.78 -33.99 -13.17
CA VAL A 21 -3.21 -34.26 -13.33
C VAL A 21 -3.98 -33.52 -12.23
N PHE A 22 -4.44 -32.31 -12.55
CA PHE A 22 -5.56 -31.68 -11.86
C PHE A 22 -6.82 -32.05 -12.62
N PHE A 23 -7.84 -32.54 -11.92
CA PHE A 23 -9.22 -32.54 -12.42
C PHE A 23 -9.56 -31.08 -12.80
N ARG A 24 -9.41 -30.74 -14.09
CA ARG A 24 -9.90 -29.49 -14.64
C ARG A 24 -11.41 -29.60 -14.67
N SER A 25 -12.10 -28.95 -13.74
CA SER A 25 -13.50 -28.64 -13.99
C SER A 25 -13.53 -27.82 -15.29
N VAL A 26 -14.32 -28.28 -16.26
CA VAL A 26 -14.56 -27.52 -17.48
C VAL A 26 -15.36 -26.30 -17.05
N VAL A 27 -14.67 -25.21 -16.76
CA VAL A 27 -15.29 -23.94 -16.41
C VAL A 27 -15.96 -23.42 -17.68
N GLY A 28 -17.28 -23.58 -17.75
CA GLY A 28 -18.09 -23.04 -18.84
C GLY A 28 -17.99 -21.52 -18.96
N PRO A 29 -18.58 -20.92 -20.01
CA PRO A 29 -18.54 -19.48 -20.22
C PRO A 29 -19.07 -18.73 -18.99
N LYS A 30 -18.25 -17.83 -18.44
CA LYS A 30 -18.63 -17.02 -17.28
C LYS A 30 -19.36 -15.77 -17.75
N ARG A 31 -20.60 -15.57 -17.30
CA ARG A 31 -21.37 -14.36 -17.57
C ARG A 31 -20.76 -13.16 -16.85
N ILE A 32 -20.42 -12.11 -17.60
CA ILE A 32 -19.92 -10.83 -17.09
C ILE A 32 -20.92 -9.73 -17.45
N PHE A 33 -21.19 -8.84 -16.50
CA PHE A 33 -22.09 -7.70 -16.66
C PHE A 33 -21.27 -6.46 -16.97
N LEU A 34 -21.61 -5.75 -18.04
CA LEU A 34 -20.99 -4.47 -18.36
C LEU A 34 -21.68 -3.37 -17.54
N SER A 35 -20.89 -2.49 -16.94
CA SER A 35 -21.38 -1.36 -16.16
C SER A 35 -20.77 -0.05 -16.66
N ARG A 36 -21.58 1.01 -16.66
CA ARG A 36 -21.10 2.39 -16.88
C ARG A 36 -20.51 3.02 -15.62
N ALA A 37 -20.59 2.33 -14.48
CA ALA A 37 -20.19 2.86 -13.20
C ALA A 37 -18.68 3.12 -13.11
N THR A 38 -18.32 4.14 -12.34
CA THR A 38 -16.95 4.40 -11.88
C THR A 38 -16.77 3.82 -10.49
N LEU A 39 -15.83 2.89 -10.34
CA LEU A 39 -15.42 2.35 -9.06
C LEU A 39 -14.30 3.21 -8.48
N VAL A 40 -14.54 3.85 -7.33
CA VAL A 40 -13.58 4.70 -6.63
C VAL A 40 -13.12 3.96 -5.38
N ILE A 41 -11.85 3.55 -5.38
CA ILE A 41 -11.23 2.77 -4.31
C ILE A 41 -10.46 3.71 -3.39
N VAL A 42 -10.80 3.74 -2.10
CA VAL A 42 -10.32 4.76 -1.16
C VAL A 42 -9.91 4.18 0.20
N PRO A 43 -9.10 4.90 1.01
CA PRO A 43 -8.98 4.62 2.44
C PRO A 43 -10.36 4.72 3.11
N VAL A 44 -10.64 3.86 4.11
CA VAL A 44 -11.95 3.84 4.79
C VAL A 44 -12.34 5.20 5.37
N LEU A 45 -11.37 6.00 5.80
CA LEU A 45 -11.61 7.34 6.36
C LEU A 45 -12.02 8.37 5.30
N LEU A 46 -11.83 8.08 4.02
CA LEU A 46 -12.17 8.98 2.91
C LEU A 46 -13.48 8.61 2.22
N THR A 47 -14.16 7.52 2.60
CA THR A 47 -15.44 7.14 1.97
C THR A 47 -16.50 8.22 2.15
N GLU A 48 -16.68 8.76 3.37
CA GLU A 48 -17.58 9.88 3.64
C GLU A 48 -17.14 11.13 2.89
N HIS A 49 -15.85 11.47 2.96
CA HIS A 49 -15.34 12.68 2.31
C HIS A 49 -15.60 12.66 0.80
N TRP A 50 -15.40 11.51 0.13
CA TRP A 50 -15.71 11.39 -1.30
C TRP A 50 -17.19 11.60 -1.60
N ARG A 51 -18.08 11.05 -0.77
CA ARG A 51 -19.53 11.26 -0.92
C ARG A 51 -19.89 12.73 -0.76
N ASP A 52 -19.38 13.38 0.29
CA ASP A 52 -19.66 14.79 0.55
C ASP A 52 -19.12 15.70 -0.57
N GLN A 53 -17.95 15.37 -1.13
CA GLN A 53 -17.41 16.09 -2.28
C GLN A 53 -18.27 15.90 -3.53
N ILE A 54 -18.83 14.71 -3.78
CA ILE A 54 -19.74 14.49 -4.91
C ILE A 54 -21.02 15.32 -4.71
N ASP A 55 -21.64 15.25 -3.52
CA ASP A 55 -22.88 15.96 -3.21
C ASP A 55 -22.70 17.49 -3.30
N MET A 56 -21.49 18.01 -3.00
CA MET A 56 -21.18 19.44 -3.09
C MET A 56 -20.97 19.92 -4.54
N HIS A 57 -20.44 19.07 -5.42
CA HIS A 57 -19.97 19.48 -6.75
C HIS A 57 -20.85 18.98 -7.90
N VAL A 58 -21.84 18.13 -7.61
CA VAL A 58 -22.78 17.58 -8.59
C VAL A 58 -24.18 18.09 -8.26
N GLU A 59 -24.97 18.33 -9.30
CA GLU A 59 -26.39 18.67 -9.13
C GLU A 59 -27.12 17.59 -8.32
N MET A 60 -28.11 18.01 -7.54
CA MET A 60 -28.90 17.12 -6.70
C MET A 60 -29.51 16.00 -7.56
N GLU A 61 -29.34 14.75 -7.12
CA GLU A 61 -29.76 13.53 -7.84
C GLU A 61 -29.09 13.31 -9.22
N GLY A 62 -28.04 14.07 -9.56
CA GLY A 62 -27.35 13.94 -10.85
C GLY A 62 -26.56 12.65 -11.03
N LEU A 63 -26.16 11.98 -9.93
CA LEU A 63 -25.44 10.71 -9.93
C LEU A 63 -25.96 9.78 -8.82
N LYS A 64 -26.12 8.50 -9.13
CA LYS A 64 -26.44 7.48 -8.14
C LYS A 64 -25.16 6.91 -7.53
N VAL A 65 -24.94 7.17 -6.24
CA VAL A 65 -23.72 6.80 -5.53
C VAL A 65 -24.00 5.64 -4.56
N LEU A 66 -23.33 4.51 -4.76
CA LEU A 66 -23.23 3.44 -3.77
C LEU A 66 -21.98 3.65 -2.92
N ARG A 67 -22.11 3.52 -1.61
CA ARG A 67 -21.00 3.65 -0.66
C ARG A 67 -20.95 2.42 0.21
N LEU A 68 -19.76 1.85 0.33
CA LEU A 68 -19.52 0.64 1.13
C LEU A 68 -18.71 1.00 2.37
N PHE A 69 -19.08 0.43 3.52
CA PHE A 69 -18.29 0.41 4.75
C PHE A 69 -17.81 -0.99 5.09
N SER A 70 -18.58 -1.99 4.68
CA SER A 70 -18.29 -3.40 4.86
C SER A 70 -18.66 -4.19 3.60
N HIS A 71 -18.30 -5.48 3.58
CA HIS A 71 -18.66 -6.37 2.47
C HIS A 71 -20.18 -6.57 2.35
N ASP A 72 -20.89 -6.55 3.48
CA ASP A 72 -22.34 -6.76 3.56
C ASP A 72 -23.15 -5.63 2.90
N ASP A 73 -22.52 -4.49 2.61
CA ASP A 73 -23.16 -3.37 1.90
C ASP A 73 -23.23 -3.58 0.37
N LEU A 74 -22.60 -4.64 -0.14
CA LEU A 74 -22.68 -4.99 -1.56
C LEU A 74 -24.10 -5.44 -1.93
N PRO A 75 -24.61 -5.06 -3.12
CA PRO A 75 -25.88 -5.55 -3.62
C PRO A 75 -25.89 -7.07 -3.75
N ASP A 76 -27.06 -7.68 -3.61
CA ASP A 76 -27.24 -9.15 -3.69
C ASP A 76 -26.85 -9.72 -5.05
N THR A 77 -27.05 -8.94 -6.12
CA THR A 77 -26.87 -9.41 -7.50
C THR A 77 -25.85 -8.59 -8.30
N PRO A 78 -25.06 -9.24 -9.18
CA PRO A 78 -24.18 -8.54 -10.12
C PRO A 78 -24.92 -7.61 -11.07
N LEU A 79 -26.20 -7.89 -11.37
CA LEU A 79 -27.02 -7.05 -12.24
C LEU A 79 -27.31 -5.71 -11.58
N GLN A 80 -27.77 -5.72 -10.32
CA GLN A 80 -28.01 -4.50 -9.54
C GLN A 80 -26.74 -3.65 -9.45
N LEU A 81 -25.62 -4.27 -9.06
CA LEU A 81 -24.33 -3.56 -9.00
C LEU A 81 -23.94 -2.94 -10.34
N ALA A 82 -24.23 -3.61 -11.46
CA ALA A 82 -23.85 -3.13 -12.78
C ALA A 82 -24.74 -1.99 -13.31
N THR A 83 -26.02 -1.94 -12.91
CA THR A 83 -27.02 -1.07 -13.55
C THR A 83 -27.59 0.05 -12.68
N GLU A 84 -27.58 -0.09 -11.36
CA GLU A 84 -28.29 0.85 -10.47
C GLU A 84 -27.47 2.07 -10.05
N TYR A 85 -26.14 2.01 -10.21
CA TYR A 85 -25.22 3.02 -9.69
C TYR A 85 -24.30 3.58 -10.77
N ASP A 86 -23.98 4.87 -10.68
CA ASP A 86 -23.02 5.56 -11.54
C ASP A 86 -21.64 5.64 -10.90
N ILE A 87 -21.60 5.73 -9.56
CA ILE A 87 -20.37 5.73 -8.77
C ILE A 87 -20.50 4.71 -7.64
N ILE A 88 -19.45 3.92 -7.44
CA ILE A 88 -19.34 2.98 -6.33
C ILE A 88 -18.07 3.34 -5.56
N ILE A 89 -18.21 3.78 -4.32
CA ILE A 89 -17.10 4.11 -3.42
C ILE A 89 -16.83 2.88 -2.55
N ILE A 90 -15.63 2.33 -2.66
CA ILE A 90 -15.22 1.08 -2.01
C ILE A 90 -13.93 1.25 -1.19
N PRO A 91 -13.94 0.87 0.09
CA PRO A 91 -12.74 0.78 0.92
C PRO A 91 -11.67 -0.22 0.40
N PHE A 92 -10.40 0.05 0.68
CA PHE A 92 -9.28 -0.83 0.31
C PHE A 92 -9.36 -2.25 0.90
N ASP A 93 -9.85 -2.40 2.12
CA ASP A 93 -9.95 -3.66 2.83
C ASP A 93 -10.95 -4.61 2.18
N ILE A 94 -12.06 -4.11 1.64
CA ILE A 94 -12.99 -4.91 0.82
C ILE A 94 -12.27 -5.43 -0.43
N ILE A 95 -11.50 -4.59 -1.13
CA ILE A 95 -10.72 -5.02 -2.29
C ILE A 95 -9.62 -6.02 -1.91
N ALA A 96 -8.99 -5.86 -0.74
CA ALA A 96 -8.00 -6.81 -0.24
C ALA A 96 -8.64 -8.17 0.12
N GLY A 97 -9.90 -8.17 0.57
CA GLY A 97 -10.69 -9.38 0.86
C GLY A 97 -10.97 -10.25 -0.37
N LEU A 98 -11.02 -9.64 -1.57
CA LEU A 98 -11.30 -10.34 -2.82
C LEU A 98 -10.41 -11.57 -3.06
N HIS A 99 -9.15 -11.53 -2.63
CA HIS A 99 -8.25 -12.66 -2.79
C HIS A 99 -8.79 -13.94 -2.14
N ASN A 100 -9.35 -13.82 -0.93
CA ASN A 100 -9.92 -14.95 -0.20
C ASN A 100 -11.24 -15.42 -0.82
N GLU A 101 -12.06 -14.48 -1.29
CA GLU A 101 -13.34 -14.79 -1.94
C GLU A 101 -13.16 -15.52 -3.28
N ILE A 102 -12.07 -15.23 -4.02
CA ILE A 102 -11.72 -15.94 -5.25
C ILE A 102 -11.51 -17.45 -4.98
N LEU A 103 -11.02 -17.83 -3.80
CA LEU A 103 -10.85 -19.23 -3.42
C LEU A 103 -12.21 -19.92 -3.15
N GLN A 104 -13.23 -19.16 -2.75
CA GLN A 104 -14.58 -19.66 -2.45
C GLN A 104 -15.50 -19.62 -3.67
N GLY A 105 -15.14 -18.90 -4.73
CA GLY A 105 -15.94 -18.78 -5.93
C GLY A 105 -15.56 -17.56 -6.75
N MET A 106 -16.51 -17.01 -7.48
CA MET A 106 -16.31 -15.75 -8.19
C MET A 106 -16.97 -14.61 -7.39
N PRO A 107 -16.18 -13.70 -6.79
CA PRO A 107 -16.69 -12.53 -6.08
C PRO A 107 -17.60 -11.70 -6.97
N LEU A 108 -18.59 -11.04 -6.36
CA LEU A 108 -19.57 -10.22 -7.08
C LEU A 108 -18.89 -9.10 -7.89
N LEU A 109 -17.88 -8.45 -7.31
CA LEU A 109 -17.07 -7.41 -7.98
C LEU A 109 -16.35 -7.92 -9.24
N LEU A 110 -16.01 -9.21 -9.34
CA LEU A 110 -15.33 -9.77 -10.52
C LEU A 110 -16.30 -10.22 -11.63
N LYS A 111 -17.60 -10.26 -11.33
CA LYS A 111 -18.69 -10.54 -12.28
C LYS A 111 -19.12 -9.29 -13.05
N VAL A 112 -18.61 -8.12 -12.68
CA VAL A 112 -18.89 -6.83 -13.34
C VAL A 112 -17.63 -6.31 -14.02
N HIS A 113 -17.78 -5.72 -15.21
CA HIS A 113 -16.76 -4.96 -15.92
C HIS A 113 -17.13 -3.49 -15.84
N PHE A 114 -16.37 -2.73 -15.06
CA PHE A 114 -16.63 -1.32 -14.79
C PHE A 114 -16.05 -0.44 -15.90
N TYR A 115 -16.72 0.67 -16.21
CA TYR A 115 -16.19 1.63 -17.18
C TYR A 115 -14.84 2.20 -16.71
N ARG A 116 -14.72 2.52 -15.42
CA ARG A 116 -13.50 3.10 -14.85
C ARG A 116 -13.25 2.60 -13.43
N VAL A 117 -11.99 2.36 -13.11
CA VAL A 117 -11.50 2.20 -11.73
C VAL A 117 -10.54 3.34 -11.42
N ILE A 118 -10.78 4.01 -10.29
CA ILE A 118 -9.92 5.07 -9.75
C ILE A 118 -9.44 4.59 -8.38
N VAL A 119 -8.13 4.59 -8.15
CA VAL A 119 -7.55 4.31 -6.83
C VAL A 119 -7.00 5.60 -6.26
N ASP A 120 -7.63 6.08 -5.19
CA ASP A 120 -7.09 7.16 -4.36
C ASP A 120 -5.97 6.61 -3.47
N GLU A 121 -5.04 7.46 -3.04
CA GLU A 121 -3.81 7.06 -2.32
C GLU A 121 -3.11 5.82 -2.91
N GLY A 122 -3.02 5.75 -4.25
CA GLY A 122 -2.62 4.54 -4.96
C GLY A 122 -1.16 4.11 -4.73
N HIS A 123 -0.35 4.89 -4.02
CA HIS A 123 0.92 4.42 -3.47
C HIS A 123 0.75 3.15 -2.61
N ARG A 124 -0.46 2.86 -2.10
CA ARG A 124 -0.79 1.60 -1.41
C ARG A 124 -0.83 0.36 -2.30
N ILE A 125 -1.05 0.52 -3.61
CA ILE A 125 -0.85 -0.56 -4.61
C ILE A 125 0.65 -0.89 -4.68
N SER A 126 1.46 0.14 -4.49
CA SER A 126 2.90 0.12 -4.64
C SER A 126 3.58 -0.41 -3.37
N SER A 127 3.59 -1.73 -3.22
CA SER A 127 4.35 -2.42 -2.17
C SER A 127 5.49 -3.24 -2.76
N SER A 128 6.63 -3.32 -2.03
CA SER A 128 7.79 -4.14 -2.44
C SER A 128 7.48 -5.64 -2.49
N HIS A 129 6.39 -6.05 -1.84
CA HIS A 129 5.83 -7.40 -1.90
C HIS A 129 4.42 -7.35 -2.49
N VAL A 130 3.97 -8.44 -3.08
CA VAL A 130 2.61 -8.57 -3.59
C VAL A 130 1.63 -8.47 -2.41
N SER A 131 0.79 -7.44 -2.39
CA SER A 131 -0.25 -7.27 -1.38
C SER A 131 -1.58 -7.84 -1.86
N ASN A 132 -2.41 -8.34 -0.94
CA ASN A 132 -3.77 -8.80 -1.27
C ASN A 132 -4.59 -7.70 -1.94
N PHE A 133 -4.40 -6.45 -1.50
CA PHE A 133 -4.99 -5.28 -2.12
C PHE A 133 -4.57 -5.12 -3.60
N GLY A 134 -3.26 -5.16 -3.88
CA GLY A 134 -2.75 -5.08 -5.25
C GLY A 134 -3.26 -6.21 -6.15
N ILE A 135 -3.34 -7.44 -5.63
CA ILE A 135 -3.94 -8.58 -6.33
C ILE A 135 -5.42 -8.31 -6.63
N GLY A 136 -6.19 -7.85 -5.65
CA GLY A 136 -7.59 -7.50 -5.82
C GLY A 136 -7.79 -6.46 -6.92
N CYS A 137 -7.02 -5.37 -6.88
CA CYS A 137 -7.00 -4.32 -7.90
C CYS A 137 -6.65 -4.85 -9.30
N ASP A 138 -5.70 -5.78 -9.42
CA ASP A 138 -5.35 -6.40 -10.71
C ASP A 138 -6.53 -7.16 -11.31
N LYS A 139 -7.27 -7.91 -10.48
CA LYS A 139 -8.38 -8.77 -10.94
C LYS A 139 -9.64 -8.04 -11.37
N LEU A 140 -9.83 -6.79 -10.93
CA LEU A 140 -10.96 -5.96 -11.37
C LEU A 140 -10.97 -5.80 -12.89
N LYS A 141 -12.15 -5.91 -13.49
CA LYS A 141 -12.33 -5.76 -14.94
C LYS A 141 -12.77 -4.35 -15.23
N THR A 142 -12.01 -3.65 -16.07
CA THR A 142 -12.31 -2.27 -16.43
C THR A 142 -11.61 -1.83 -17.71
N ASP A 143 -12.17 -0.84 -18.38
CA ASP A 143 -11.58 -0.18 -19.55
C ASP A 143 -10.53 0.86 -19.16
N ILE A 144 -10.80 1.64 -18.10
CA ILE A 144 -9.96 2.78 -17.72
C ILE A 144 -9.47 2.59 -16.28
N ARG A 145 -8.16 2.68 -16.08
CA ARG A 145 -7.53 2.61 -14.76
C ARG A 145 -6.81 3.92 -14.44
N ARG A 146 -7.13 4.51 -13.30
CA ARG A 146 -6.53 5.76 -12.83
C ARG A 146 -6.02 5.61 -11.42
N VAL A 147 -4.91 6.29 -11.14
CA VAL A 147 -4.33 6.39 -9.81
C VAL A 147 -4.24 7.85 -9.44
N MET A 148 -4.69 8.18 -8.23
CA MET A 148 -4.45 9.47 -7.58
C MET A 148 -3.54 9.21 -6.39
N THR A 149 -2.43 9.94 -6.31
CA THR A 149 -1.48 9.83 -5.21
C THR A 149 -0.65 11.10 -5.12
N GLY A 150 -0.44 11.61 -3.90
CA GLY A 150 0.48 12.72 -3.68
C GLY A 150 1.95 12.32 -3.82
N THR A 151 2.27 11.05 -3.58
CA THR A 151 3.63 10.51 -3.58
C THR A 151 3.65 9.13 -4.23
N PRO A 152 3.89 9.02 -5.55
CA PRO A 152 3.88 7.73 -6.25
C PRO A 152 5.00 6.78 -5.80
N THR A 153 6.08 7.33 -5.26
CA THR A 153 7.17 6.59 -4.63
C THR A 153 7.24 6.91 -3.14
N PRO A 154 7.29 5.92 -2.24
CA PRO A 154 7.57 6.18 -0.83
C PRO A 154 8.94 6.82 -0.67
N TYR A 155 9.14 7.62 0.39
CA TYR A 155 10.42 8.26 0.69
C TYR A 155 11.40 7.24 1.29
N THR A 156 11.79 6.23 0.51
CA THR A 156 12.71 5.16 0.92
C THR A 156 13.81 5.02 -0.10
N PRO A 157 15.05 5.48 0.20
CA PRO A 157 16.15 5.42 -0.74
C PRO A 157 16.34 4.00 -1.30
N ARG A 158 16.36 3.89 -2.64
CA ARG A 158 16.74 2.70 -3.44
C ARG A 158 15.62 1.73 -3.86
N THR A 159 14.38 1.86 -3.39
CA THR A 159 13.25 1.03 -3.90
C THR A 159 12.25 1.80 -4.76
N ASP A 160 12.47 3.11 -4.95
CA ASP A 160 11.54 4.05 -5.59
C ASP A 160 11.07 3.62 -6.98
N VAL A 161 11.97 3.03 -7.78
CA VAL A 161 11.64 2.60 -9.14
C VAL A 161 10.79 1.34 -9.15
N ASP A 162 11.05 0.38 -8.26
CA ASP A 162 10.20 -0.82 -8.15
C ASP A 162 8.77 -0.45 -7.72
N HIS A 163 8.62 0.63 -6.96
CA HIS A 163 7.32 1.19 -6.61
C HIS A 163 6.55 1.75 -7.82
N LEU A 164 7.24 2.42 -8.75
CA LEU A 164 6.63 2.90 -9.99
C LEU A 164 6.15 1.76 -10.88
N TYR A 165 6.92 0.66 -10.95
CA TYR A 165 6.53 -0.52 -11.73
C TYR A 165 5.16 -1.06 -11.34
N SER A 166 4.89 -1.23 -10.04
CA SER A 166 3.57 -1.71 -9.58
C SER A 166 2.42 -0.79 -10.02
N LEU A 167 2.66 0.52 -10.07
CA LEU A 167 1.67 1.48 -10.58
C LEU A 167 1.48 1.35 -12.09
N LEU A 168 2.57 1.18 -12.85
CA LEU A 168 2.54 0.95 -14.30
C LEU A 168 1.79 -0.35 -14.65
N THR A 169 2.04 -1.43 -13.92
CA THR A 169 1.31 -2.68 -14.06
C THR A 169 -0.17 -2.48 -13.77
N PHE A 170 -0.52 -1.71 -12.72
CA PHE A 170 -1.92 -1.42 -12.44
C PHE A 170 -2.59 -0.62 -13.57
N VAL A 171 -1.99 0.45 -14.07
CA VAL A 171 -2.57 1.23 -15.19
C VAL A 171 -2.50 0.52 -16.54
N ARG A 172 -1.82 -0.64 -16.59
CA ARG A 172 -1.60 -1.48 -17.77
C ARG A 172 -0.86 -0.75 -18.89
N ASP A 173 0.20 -0.02 -18.52
CA ASP A 173 1.11 0.56 -19.49
C ASP A 173 1.69 -0.53 -20.40
N GLU A 174 1.56 -0.36 -21.72
CA GLU A 174 1.91 -1.39 -22.70
C GLU A 174 3.43 -1.59 -22.84
N ALA A 175 4.21 -0.51 -22.66
CA ALA A 175 5.65 -0.54 -22.87
C ALA A 175 6.40 -1.22 -21.71
N TYR A 176 5.98 -0.94 -20.48
CA TYR A 176 6.71 -1.32 -19.28
C TYR A 176 5.82 -1.93 -18.20
N GLY A 177 4.54 -1.57 -18.13
CA GLY A 177 3.63 -2.10 -17.12
C GLY A 177 3.26 -3.57 -17.32
N LEU A 178 3.10 -3.98 -18.59
CA LEU A 178 2.75 -5.34 -19.00
C LEU A 178 3.98 -6.24 -19.26
N ASP A 179 5.15 -5.64 -19.47
CA ASP A 179 6.40 -6.36 -19.74
C ASP A 179 7.45 -6.06 -18.66
N LYS A 180 7.56 -7.00 -17.71
CA LYS A 180 8.52 -6.94 -16.61
C LYS A 180 9.98 -6.97 -17.08
N ASP A 181 10.26 -7.67 -18.18
CA ASP A 181 11.62 -7.80 -18.70
C ASP A 181 12.04 -6.51 -19.41
N ALA A 182 11.13 -5.91 -20.19
CA ALA A 182 11.32 -4.58 -20.76
C ALA A 182 11.56 -3.51 -19.69
N TRP A 183 10.78 -3.53 -18.60
CA TRP A 183 11.01 -2.63 -17.45
C TRP A 183 12.37 -2.84 -16.82
N ARG A 184 12.74 -4.11 -16.57
CA ARG A 184 14.01 -4.45 -15.92
C ARG A 184 15.20 -3.95 -16.74
N VAL A 185 15.24 -4.28 -18.03
CA VAL A 185 16.35 -3.96 -18.92
C VAL A 185 16.36 -2.49 -19.32
N GLY A 186 15.20 -1.90 -19.57
CA GLY A 186 15.06 -0.55 -20.11
C GLY A 186 15.19 0.56 -19.07
N ILE A 187 14.70 0.32 -17.85
CA ILE A 187 14.60 1.32 -16.78
C ILE A 187 15.33 0.88 -15.51
N ARG A 188 14.91 -0.22 -14.88
CA ARG A 188 15.33 -0.59 -13.53
C ARG A 188 16.85 -0.78 -13.40
N ASP A 189 17.42 -1.70 -14.17
CA ASP A 189 18.84 -2.07 -14.03
C ASP A 189 19.77 -0.91 -14.43
N PRO A 190 19.53 -0.15 -15.52
CA PRO A 190 20.35 1.00 -15.83
C PRO A 190 20.16 2.16 -14.84
N TYR A 191 18.96 2.34 -14.27
CA TYR A 191 18.71 3.33 -13.21
C TYR A 191 19.53 3.03 -11.95
N MET A 192 19.56 1.76 -11.52
CA MET A 192 20.37 1.31 -10.39
C MET A 192 21.88 1.48 -10.63
N ARG A 193 22.29 1.55 -11.90
CA ARG A 193 23.67 1.84 -12.33
C ARG A 193 23.90 3.32 -12.63
N TYR A 194 22.97 4.21 -12.27
CA TYR A 194 23.03 5.66 -12.49
C TYR A 194 23.26 6.07 -13.96
N ARG A 195 22.67 5.32 -14.90
CA ARG A 195 22.74 5.65 -16.34
C ARG A 195 21.70 6.70 -16.70
N THR A 196 22.12 7.82 -17.28
CA THR A 196 21.26 8.94 -17.69
C THR A 196 20.16 8.53 -18.66
N GLU A 197 20.44 7.60 -19.58
CA GLU A 197 19.45 7.08 -20.53
C GLU A 197 18.17 6.54 -19.87
N SER A 198 18.30 5.92 -18.69
CA SER A 198 17.13 5.41 -17.95
C SER A 198 16.27 6.53 -17.40
N LEU A 199 16.88 7.63 -16.97
CA LEU A 199 16.15 8.81 -16.50
C LEU A 199 15.40 9.45 -17.65
N ASP A 200 16.00 9.56 -18.83
CA ASP A 200 15.34 10.13 -20.01
C ASP A 200 14.15 9.26 -20.46
N ARG A 201 14.32 7.94 -20.49
CA ARG A 201 13.22 7.01 -20.82
C ARG A 201 12.10 7.10 -19.77
N LEU A 202 12.46 7.13 -18.49
CA LEU A 202 11.50 7.25 -17.39
C LEU A 202 10.77 8.60 -17.43
N SER A 203 11.46 9.71 -17.69
CA SER A 203 10.85 11.05 -17.78
C SER A 203 9.82 11.09 -18.91
N ARG A 204 10.18 10.63 -20.11
CA ARG A 204 9.24 10.60 -21.25
C ARG A 204 8.03 9.71 -21.01
N LEU A 205 8.22 8.57 -20.35
CA LEU A 205 7.13 7.70 -19.93
C LEU A 205 6.20 8.42 -18.95
N LEU A 206 6.75 9.03 -17.90
CA LEU A 206 5.96 9.72 -16.91
C LEU A 206 5.25 10.94 -17.50
N GLU A 207 5.89 11.68 -18.40
CA GLU A 207 5.29 12.81 -19.13
C GLU A 207 4.07 12.41 -19.97
N SER A 208 4.01 11.17 -20.48
CA SER A 208 2.88 10.71 -21.29
C SER A 208 1.71 10.18 -20.47
N ILE A 209 1.94 9.68 -19.25
CA ILE A 209 0.92 9.02 -18.43
C ILE A 209 0.56 9.77 -17.14
N MET A 210 1.38 10.73 -16.70
CA MET A 210 1.25 11.40 -15.41
C MET A 210 1.00 12.89 -15.58
N ILE A 211 0.04 13.40 -14.81
CA ILE A 211 -0.15 14.84 -14.60
C ILE A 211 0.24 15.12 -13.15
N ARG A 212 1.23 16.00 -12.95
CA ARG A 212 1.71 16.40 -11.63
C ARG A 212 1.61 17.92 -11.47
N ALA A 213 0.92 18.35 -10.42
CA ALA A 213 0.92 19.74 -9.97
C ALA A 213 1.78 19.85 -8.69
N ASP A 214 2.64 20.86 -8.62
CA ASP A 214 3.47 21.12 -7.45
C ASP A 214 2.90 22.28 -6.63
N LYS A 215 3.06 22.25 -5.30
CA LYS A 215 2.54 23.31 -4.42
C LYS A 215 3.22 24.67 -4.65
N SER A 216 4.38 24.71 -5.32
CA SER A 216 5.01 25.97 -5.75
C SER A 216 4.12 26.82 -6.66
N ILE A 217 3.11 26.24 -7.32
CA ILE A 217 2.12 27.01 -8.09
C ILE A 217 1.18 27.82 -7.17
N LEU A 218 1.04 27.40 -5.91
CA LEU A 218 0.16 28.03 -4.94
C LEU A 218 0.87 29.24 -4.34
N ARG A 219 0.18 30.39 -4.30
CA ARG A 219 0.71 31.62 -3.71
C ARG A 219 0.68 31.62 -2.17
N ALA A 220 -0.03 30.67 -1.56
CA ALA A 220 -0.17 30.57 -0.12
C ALA A 220 1.14 30.11 0.53
N LYS A 221 1.62 30.86 1.52
CA LYS A 221 2.82 30.51 2.28
C LYS A 221 2.47 29.45 3.34
N CYS A 222 3.16 28.32 3.32
CA CYS A 222 3.11 27.37 4.43
C CYS A 222 3.89 27.94 5.61
N HIS A 223 3.21 28.21 6.73
CA HIS A 223 3.84 28.66 7.96
C HIS A 223 4.27 27.46 8.80
N VAL A 224 5.57 27.15 8.78
CA VAL A 224 6.15 26.11 9.63
C VAL A 224 6.73 26.78 10.88
N ARG A 225 6.26 26.39 12.07
CA ARG A 225 6.80 26.85 13.35
C ARG A 225 7.25 25.65 14.17
N ASN A 226 8.55 25.58 14.42
CA ASN A 226 9.11 24.58 15.32
C ASN A 226 9.01 25.10 16.76
N ILE A 227 8.33 24.35 17.62
CA ILE A 227 8.19 24.65 19.05
C ILE A 227 8.82 23.50 19.81
N PHE A 228 9.83 23.80 20.61
CA PHE A 228 10.41 22.82 21.52
C PHE A 228 9.52 22.73 22.76
N LEU A 229 9.08 21.51 23.06
CA LEU A 229 8.30 21.21 24.26
C LEU A 229 9.23 20.63 25.32
N ASN A 230 9.05 21.07 26.56
CA ASN A 230 9.72 20.46 27.70
C ASN A 230 8.96 19.22 28.13
N PHE A 231 9.68 18.19 28.57
CA PHE A 231 9.04 17.05 29.23
C PHE A 231 8.45 17.47 30.58
N SER A 232 7.32 16.87 30.93
CA SER A 232 6.89 16.81 32.33
C SER A 232 7.84 15.91 33.13
N ALA A 233 7.78 15.99 34.47
CA ALA A 233 8.58 15.13 35.33
C ALA A 233 8.35 13.63 35.02
N ASP A 234 7.09 13.21 34.91
CA ASP A 234 6.71 11.81 34.66
C ASP A 234 7.17 11.30 33.28
N THR A 235 7.05 12.15 32.25
CA THR A 235 7.54 11.82 30.90
C THR A 235 9.07 11.73 30.88
N ALA A 236 9.75 12.66 31.56
CA ALA A 236 11.21 12.65 31.66
C ALA A 236 11.71 11.38 32.37
N GLU A 237 11.04 10.96 33.46
CA GLU A 237 11.38 9.73 34.17
C GLU A 237 11.24 8.49 33.27
N SER A 238 10.10 8.35 32.59
CA SER A 238 9.84 7.23 31.67
C SER A 238 10.85 7.19 30.52
N TYR A 239 11.14 8.35 29.90
CA TYR A 239 12.14 8.45 28.83
C TYR A 239 13.55 8.11 29.33
N ASN A 240 13.95 8.65 30.48
CA ASN A 240 15.27 8.39 31.06
C ASN A 240 15.44 6.93 31.49
N GLY A 241 14.36 6.28 31.95
CA GLY A 241 14.34 4.85 32.24
C GLY A 241 14.67 4.01 30.99
N LEU A 242 14.03 4.32 29.86
CA LEU A 242 14.36 3.70 28.57
C LEU A 242 15.80 3.97 28.13
N ILE A 243 16.26 5.22 28.23
CA ILE A 243 17.65 5.57 27.90
C ILE A 243 18.64 4.80 28.77
N ARG A 244 18.34 4.62 30.06
CA ARG A 244 19.16 3.81 30.97
C ARG A 244 19.23 2.36 30.51
N MET A 245 18.11 1.75 30.12
CA MET A 245 18.10 0.39 29.57
C MET A 245 18.94 0.27 28.30
N GLY A 246 18.81 1.24 27.39
CA GLY A 246 19.64 1.29 26.18
C GLY A 246 21.12 1.38 26.51
N LYS A 247 21.50 2.29 27.43
CA LYS A 247 22.89 2.43 27.89
C LYS A 247 23.42 1.16 28.56
N ILE A 248 22.62 0.54 29.43
CA ILE A 248 22.99 -0.74 30.07
C ILE A 248 23.23 -1.78 29.00
N ASN A 249 22.30 -1.99 28.06
CA ASN A 249 22.50 -2.93 26.97
C ASN A 249 23.81 -2.66 26.23
N LEU A 250 24.10 -1.40 25.86
CA LEU A 250 25.33 -1.06 25.14
C LEU A 250 26.60 -1.33 25.97
N ILE A 251 26.55 -1.16 27.28
CA ILE A 251 27.69 -1.37 28.18
C ILE A 251 27.85 -2.84 28.54
N THR A 252 26.76 -3.59 28.71
CA THR A 252 26.77 -5.00 29.15
C THR A 252 26.79 -5.98 27.99
N SER A 253 26.53 -5.53 26.76
CA SER A 253 26.76 -6.35 25.58
C SER A 253 28.23 -6.71 25.56
N ASP A 254 28.52 -8.01 25.68
CA ASP A 254 29.85 -8.50 25.94
C ASP A 254 30.89 -7.85 25.02
N TRP A 255 31.77 -7.05 25.60
CA TRP A 255 32.79 -6.30 24.86
C TRP A 255 33.90 -7.21 24.33
N PHE A 256 33.94 -8.46 24.81
CA PHE A 256 34.97 -9.44 24.49
C PHE A 256 34.55 -10.45 23.41
N ASP A 257 33.33 -10.35 22.91
CA ASP A 257 32.90 -11.02 21.68
C ASP A 257 33.12 -10.06 20.49
N GLU A 258 33.93 -10.46 19.51
CA GLU A 258 34.22 -9.68 18.28
C GLU A 258 32.94 -9.24 17.56
N GLY A 259 31.84 -9.96 17.74
CA GLY A 259 30.55 -9.68 17.12
C GLY A 259 29.65 -8.71 17.91
N HIS A 260 29.87 -8.51 19.21
CA HIS A 260 28.92 -7.86 20.12
C HIS A 260 27.47 -8.32 19.89
N GLU A 261 27.24 -9.64 19.85
CA GLU A 261 25.98 -10.22 19.35
C GLU A 261 24.72 -9.79 20.13
N GLN A 262 24.87 -9.40 21.39
CA GLN A 262 23.76 -8.97 22.27
C GLN A 262 23.44 -7.46 22.19
N SER A 263 24.26 -6.69 21.47
CA SER A 263 24.10 -5.23 21.36
C SER A 263 22.92 -4.85 20.48
N LEU A 264 22.14 -3.85 20.91
CA LEU A 264 21.14 -3.21 20.06
C LEU A 264 21.75 -2.55 18.82
N LEU A 265 23.07 -2.29 18.79
CA LEU A 265 23.77 -1.80 17.60
C LEU A 265 24.16 -2.93 16.63
N ASN A 266 24.04 -4.19 17.03
CA ASN A 266 24.33 -5.32 16.16
C ASN A 266 23.30 -5.41 15.02
N LYS A 267 23.77 -5.63 13.79
CA LYS A 267 22.92 -5.75 12.59
C LYS A 267 21.89 -6.90 12.67
N ARG A 268 22.14 -7.93 13.49
CA ARG A 268 21.21 -9.04 13.75
C ARG A 268 20.05 -8.61 14.65
N ASN A 269 20.23 -7.58 15.49
CA ASN A 269 19.24 -7.10 16.46
C ASN A 269 18.38 -5.93 15.96
N LYS A 270 18.22 -5.79 14.63
CA LYS A 270 17.41 -4.72 14.02
C LYS A 270 15.98 -4.66 14.55
N GLY A 271 15.35 -5.81 14.80
CA GLY A 271 14.00 -5.88 15.36
C GLY A 271 13.93 -5.24 16.75
N PRO A 272 14.67 -5.77 17.74
CA PRO A 272 14.77 -5.18 19.08
C PRO A 272 15.18 -3.70 19.07
N ALA A 273 16.16 -3.31 18.25
CA ALA A 273 16.61 -1.92 18.13
C ALA A 273 15.51 -0.98 17.61
N SER A 274 14.76 -1.42 16.59
CA SER A 274 13.61 -0.68 16.06
C SER A 274 12.51 -0.52 17.11
N THR A 275 12.21 -1.59 17.86
CA THR A 275 11.26 -1.54 18.98
C THR A 275 11.70 -0.58 20.07
N PHE A 276 12.98 -0.59 20.44
CA PHE A 276 13.55 0.33 21.43
C PHE A 276 13.39 1.81 21.01
N VAL A 277 13.76 2.15 19.77
CA VAL A 277 13.58 3.50 19.22
C VAL A 277 12.10 3.90 19.14
N SER A 278 11.23 2.96 18.77
CA SER A 278 9.77 3.19 18.75
C SER A 278 9.24 3.51 20.15
N ASN A 279 9.69 2.79 21.17
CA ASN A 279 9.32 3.05 22.56
C ASN A 279 9.83 4.41 23.06
N LEU A 280 11.06 4.81 22.70
CA LEU A 280 11.56 6.16 23.00
C LEU A 280 10.68 7.25 22.37
N ARG A 281 10.28 7.07 21.10
CA ARG A 281 9.38 8.02 20.42
C ARG A 281 8.00 8.07 21.08
N LYS A 282 7.45 6.92 21.48
CA LYS A 282 6.18 6.85 22.21
C LYS A 282 6.26 7.55 23.57
N ALA A 283 7.36 7.37 24.30
CA ALA A 283 7.59 8.06 25.57
C ALA A 283 7.59 9.59 25.41
N CYS A 284 8.08 10.12 24.28
CA CYS A 284 8.00 11.56 23.99
C CYS A 284 6.57 12.05 23.68
N CYS A 285 5.70 11.18 23.17
CA CYS A 285 4.37 11.57 22.64
C CYS A 285 3.22 11.29 23.61
N PHE A 286 3.35 10.31 24.52
CA PHE A 286 2.31 9.91 25.46
C PHE A 286 2.80 10.11 26.89
N GLY A 287 2.06 10.92 27.67
CA GLY A 287 2.29 11.14 29.11
C GLY A 287 1.88 9.95 29.98
N GLY A 288 2.21 8.73 29.57
CA GLY A 288 1.96 7.51 30.35
C GLY A 288 3.20 7.10 31.13
N SER A 289 3.01 6.71 32.40
CA SER A 289 4.07 6.07 33.19
C SER A 289 4.37 4.69 32.60
N MET A 290 5.55 4.50 32.00
CA MET A 290 5.99 3.16 31.67
C MET A 290 6.72 2.58 32.88
N GLU A 291 6.07 1.62 33.58
CA GLU A 291 6.69 0.97 34.73
C GLU A 291 7.84 0.09 34.24
N VAL A 292 9.06 0.63 34.33
CA VAL A 292 10.28 -0.11 33.98
C VAL A 292 10.59 -1.08 35.11
N LYS A 293 10.13 -2.33 34.99
CA LYS A 293 10.42 -3.39 35.96
C LYS A 293 11.84 -3.89 35.77
N PHE A 294 12.68 -3.68 36.78
CA PHE A 294 13.97 -4.34 36.89
C PHE A 294 13.80 -5.63 37.68
N TYR A 295 14.14 -6.76 37.09
CA TYR A 295 14.21 -8.00 37.87
C TYR A 295 15.48 -7.97 38.69
N ARG A 296 15.36 -8.28 39.99
CA ARG A 296 16.50 -8.30 40.92
C ARG A 296 17.62 -9.23 40.42
N ASN A 297 17.26 -10.30 39.73
CA ASN A 297 18.19 -11.25 39.15
C ASN A 297 19.05 -10.60 38.07
N ASP A 298 18.48 -9.79 37.17
CA ASP A 298 19.25 -9.09 36.11
C ASP A 298 20.30 -8.13 36.71
N VAL A 299 19.99 -7.50 37.84
CA VAL A 299 20.93 -6.62 38.56
C VAL A 299 22.02 -7.44 39.23
N VAL A 300 21.68 -8.57 39.85
CA VAL A 300 22.65 -9.48 40.48
C VAL A 300 23.59 -10.07 39.43
N ASP A 301 23.05 -10.54 38.31
CA ASP A 301 23.85 -11.09 37.20
C ASP A 301 24.79 -10.02 36.63
N MET A 302 24.31 -8.78 36.46
CA MET A 302 25.15 -7.66 36.01
C MET A 302 26.27 -7.32 37.00
N LEU A 303 25.97 -7.31 38.31
CA LEU A 303 26.97 -7.08 39.35
C LEU A 303 28.00 -8.22 39.44
N LEU A 304 27.59 -9.46 39.26
CA LEU A 304 28.49 -10.62 39.21
C LEU A 304 29.41 -10.54 37.99
N LEU A 305 28.87 -10.17 36.82
CA LEU A 305 29.61 -10.03 35.57
C LEU A 305 30.62 -8.87 35.59
N LEU A 306 30.38 -7.85 36.43
CA LEU A 306 31.34 -6.78 36.72
C LEU A 306 32.36 -7.16 37.81
N ARG A 307 32.04 -8.10 38.70
CA ARG A 307 32.91 -8.54 39.80
C ARG A 307 33.97 -9.54 39.36
N ASP A 308 33.63 -10.40 38.40
CA ASP A 308 34.54 -11.43 37.88
C ASP A 308 35.42 -10.91 36.71
N LYS A 309 35.57 -9.58 36.61
CA LYS A 309 36.55 -8.87 35.76
C LYS A 309 37.67 -8.27 36.60
#